data_AF-A0A1H1CZ14-F1
#
_entry.id   AF-A0A1H1CZ14-F1
#
_cell.length_a   1.000
_cell.length_b   1.000
_cell.length_c   1.000
_cell.angle_alpha   90.00
_cell.angle_beta   90.00
_cell.angle_gamma   90.00
#
_symmetry.space_group_name_H-M   'P 1'
#
loop_
_entity.id
_entity.type
_entity.pdbx_description
1 polymer ?
#
loop_
_entity_poly.entity_id
_entity_poly.type
_entity_poly.pdbx_seq_one_letter_code
_entity_poly.pdbx_strand_id
1 'polypeptide(L)'
;MTDRELLELAAKAAGYELIEWTDAWQGHTGHPRDGEAGFLLRVDARHVLWNPLVNDGDALRLAVQLGIHIDCAFLCAMPRDLYGKNPDDWTEGSDIDSDDECELMRRAIVHTVARIGKRQHQINGESASTHPPRRPSSGVPPF
;
A
#
# COMPACT_ATOMS: atom_id res chain seq x y z
N MET A 1 -12.99 -1.23 2.01
CA MET A 1 -11.71 -0.93 2.68
C MET A 1 -11.73 0.55 3.01
N THR A 2 -11.40 0.95 4.24
CA THR A 2 -11.31 2.39 4.55
C THR A 2 -10.07 2.99 3.88
N ASP A 3 -10.06 4.29 3.61
CA ASP A 3 -8.87 4.96 3.04
C ASP A 3 -7.64 4.78 3.93
N ARG A 4 -7.82 4.78 5.26
CA ARG A 4 -6.73 4.49 6.20
C ARG A 4 -6.16 3.08 6.00
N GLU A 5 -7.00 2.05 6.03
CA GLU A 5 -6.55 0.66 5.82
C GLU A 5 -5.90 0.48 4.44
N LEU A 6 -6.45 1.14 3.43
CA LEU A 6 -5.93 1.14 2.07
C LEU A 6 -4.50 1.68 2.03
N LEU A 7 -4.26 2.82 2.67
CA LEU A 7 -2.95 3.44 2.81
C LEU A 7 -1.98 2.59 3.64
N GLU A 8 -2.45 1.94 4.71
CA GLU A 8 -1.62 1.02 5.52
C GLU A 8 -1.10 -0.16 4.70
N LEU A 9 -1.96 -0.80 3.91
CA LEU A 9 -1.53 -1.89 3.04
C LEU A 9 -0.62 -1.42 1.91
N ALA A 10 -0.86 -0.23 1.36
CA ALA A 10 -0.03 0.33 0.32
C ALA A 10 1.39 0.65 0.83
N ALA A 11 1.49 1.27 2.01
CA ALA A 11 2.74 1.54 2.68
C ALA A 11 3.52 0.24 2.97
N LYS A 12 2.81 -0.80 3.43
CA LYS A 12 3.39 -2.12 3.67
C LYS A 12 4.00 -2.72 2.41
N ALA A 13 3.30 -2.64 1.27
CA ALA A 13 3.81 -3.11 -0.01
C ALA A 13 5.11 -2.39 -0.40
N ALA A 14 5.16 -1.08 -0.19
CA ALA A 14 6.33 -0.24 -0.46
C ALA A 14 7.42 -0.30 0.63
N GLY A 15 7.23 -1.05 1.71
CA GLY A 15 8.17 -1.13 2.82
C GLY A 15 8.36 0.19 3.58
N TYR A 16 7.34 1.07 3.57
CA TYR A 16 7.38 2.32 4.33
C TYR A 16 7.10 2.09 5.81
N GLU A 17 7.82 2.85 6.66
CA GLU A 17 7.57 2.88 8.09
C GLU A 17 6.59 4.01 8.42
N LEU A 18 5.36 3.63 8.78
CA LEU A 18 4.32 4.55 9.22
C LEU A 18 4.56 4.92 10.68
N ILE A 19 4.51 6.22 11.00
CA ILE A 19 4.64 6.71 12.38
C ILE A 19 3.26 6.90 13.00
N GLU A 20 2.48 7.83 12.46
CA GLU A 20 1.17 8.20 12.98
C GLU A 20 0.22 8.64 11.88
N TRP A 21 -1.07 8.48 12.12
CA TRP A 21 -2.14 9.05 11.31
C TRP A 21 -2.47 10.45 11.81
N THR A 22 -2.60 11.42 10.90
CA THR A 22 -2.96 12.79 11.24
C THR A 22 -3.93 13.39 10.22
N ASP A 23 -4.86 14.21 10.69
CA ASP A 23 -5.83 14.99 9.91
C ASP A 23 -5.58 16.51 10.01
N ALA A 24 -4.51 16.92 10.67
CA ALA A 24 -4.25 18.31 11.05
C ALA A 24 -2.86 18.81 10.62
N TRP A 25 -2.32 18.30 9.51
CA TRP A 25 -0.99 18.67 9.05
C TRP A 25 -0.95 20.04 8.35
N GLN A 26 -0.45 21.04 9.06
CA GLN A 26 -0.11 22.34 8.49
C GLN A 26 1.27 22.22 7.82
N GLY A 27 1.31 22.26 6.48
CA GLY A 27 2.56 22.15 5.74
C GLY A 27 3.60 23.22 6.11
N HIS A 28 4.86 23.02 5.74
CA HIS A 28 5.99 23.93 6.05
C HIS A 28 5.86 25.34 5.43
N THR A 29 4.89 25.57 4.54
CA THR A 29 4.65 26.84 3.86
C THR A 29 3.49 27.65 4.44
N GLY A 30 2.87 27.21 5.53
CA GLY A 30 1.73 27.92 6.13
C GLY A 30 0.45 27.88 5.29
N HIS A 31 0.45 27.11 4.20
CA HIS A 31 -0.78 26.69 3.54
C HIS A 31 -1.30 25.44 4.27
N PRO A 32 -2.38 25.53 5.03
CA PRO A 32 -3.05 24.32 5.48
C PRO A 32 -3.49 23.56 4.23
N ARG A 33 -3.06 22.30 4.09
CA ARG A 33 -3.76 21.36 3.21
C ARG A 33 -5.02 20.98 3.95
N ASP A 34 -5.99 21.89 3.97
CA ASP A 34 -7.24 21.70 4.69
C ASP A 34 -7.90 20.40 4.21
N GLY A 35 -8.09 19.44 5.12
CA GLY A 35 -8.90 18.24 4.89
C GLY A 35 -8.19 16.98 4.37
N GLU A 36 -6.88 16.98 4.18
CA GLU A 36 -6.15 15.79 3.69
C GLU A 36 -5.55 14.97 4.84
N ALA A 37 -6.32 14.02 5.39
CA ALA A 37 -5.78 13.08 6.37
C ALA A 37 -4.75 12.13 5.74
N GLY A 38 -3.71 11.72 6.47
CA GLY A 38 -2.65 10.86 5.95
C GLY A 38 -1.71 10.33 7.02
N PHE A 39 -0.67 9.62 6.59
CA PHE A 39 0.36 9.11 7.49
C PHE A 39 1.59 10.01 7.51
N LEU A 40 2.23 10.14 8.66
CA LEU A 40 3.59 10.64 8.73
C LEU A 40 4.58 9.51 8.41
N LEU A 41 5.40 9.73 7.38
CA LEU A 41 6.55 8.89 7.08
C LEU A 41 7.81 9.50 7.66
N ARG A 42 8.74 8.63 8.10
CA ARG A 42 10.11 9.04 8.38
C ARG A 42 10.91 9.06 7.07
N VAL A 43 11.35 10.24 6.67
CA VAL A 43 12.29 10.41 5.55
C VAL A 43 13.52 11.13 6.10
N ASP A 44 14.63 10.39 6.18
CA ASP A 44 15.86 10.82 6.86
C ASP A 44 15.57 11.30 8.30
N ALA A 45 15.91 12.56 8.61
CA ALA A 45 15.70 13.20 9.90
C ALA A 45 14.42 14.05 9.95
N ARG A 46 13.49 13.89 9.00
CA ARG A 46 12.26 14.68 8.89
C ARG A 46 11.02 13.81 8.81
N HIS A 47 9.89 14.39 9.22
CA HIS A 47 8.56 13.82 9.01
C HIS A 47 7.90 14.48 7.82
N VAL A 48 7.34 13.67 6.93
CA VAL A 48 6.56 14.12 5.77
C VAL A 48 5.18 13.51 5.82
N LEU A 49 4.15 14.33 5.58
CA LEU A 49 2.81 13.82 5.34
C LEU A 49 2.80 13.07 4.02
N TRP A 50 2.28 11.86 4.07
CA TRP A 50 2.14 10.96 2.94
C TRP A 50 0.68 10.57 2.79
N ASN A 51 0.12 10.95 1.64
CA ASN A 51 -1.21 10.53 1.23
C ASN A 51 -1.25 10.45 -0.31
N PRO A 52 -1.01 9.26 -0.89
CA PRO A 52 -1.08 9.06 -2.33
C PRO A 52 -2.49 9.16 -2.92
N LEU A 53 -3.56 9.28 -2.13
CA LEU A 53 -4.93 9.50 -2.65
C LEU A 53 -5.13 10.95 -3.12
N VAL A 54 -4.33 11.88 -2.62
CA VAL A 54 -4.43 13.33 -2.90
C VAL A 54 -3.10 13.93 -3.38
N ASN A 55 -2.00 13.19 -3.26
CA ASN A 55 -0.68 13.60 -3.74
C ASN A 55 -0.20 12.72 -4.91
N ASP A 56 -0.16 13.31 -6.11
CA ASP A 56 0.29 12.62 -7.33
C ASP A 56 1.72 12.08 -7.22
N GLY A 57 2.60 12.83 -6.55
CA GLY A 57 4.00 12.45 -6.38
C GLY A 57 4.15 11.19 -5.54
N ASP A 58 3.33 11.03 -4.50
CA ASP A 58 3.31 9.83 -3.66
C ASP A 58 2.74 8.63 -4.42
N ALA A 59 1.64 8.82 -5.17
CA ALA A 59 1.05 7.77 -6.00
C ALA A 59 2.02 7.29 -7.09
N LEU A 60 2.63 8.21 -7.82
CA LEU A 60 3.58 7.87 -8.88
C LEU A 60 4.81 7.16 -8.31
N ARG A 61 5.29 7.58 -7.12
CA ARG A 61 6.43 6.92 -6.46
C ARG A 61 6.11 5.47 -6.09
N LEU A 62 4.91 5.21 -5.58
CA LEU A 62 4.44 3.82 -5.37
C LEU A 62 4.44 3.02 -6.66
N ALA A 63 3.91 3.59 -7.74
CA ALA A 63 3.83 2.92 -9.03
C ALA A 63 5.21 2.55 -9.58
N VAL A 64 6.15 3.49 -9.53
CA VAL A 64 7.53 3.26 -9.99
C VAL A 64 8.24 2.24 -9.11
N GLN A 65 8.14 2.38 -7.78
CA GLN A 65 8.84 1.52 -6.83
C GLN A 65 8.40 0.05 -6.92
N LEU A 66 7.10 -0.19 -7.11
CA LEU A 66 6.55 -1.55 -7.16
C LEU A 66 6.36 -2.10 -8.57
N GLY A 67 6.82 -1.35 -9.59
CA GLY A 67 6.71 -1.77 -10.97
C GLY A 67 5.26 -1.95 -11.40
N ILE A 68 4.42 -0.97 -11.11
CA ILE A 68 3.03 -0.93 -11.54
C ILE A 68 2.97 -0.42 -12.99
N HIS A 69 2.22 -1.13 -13.83
CA HIS A 69 1.78 -0.64 -15.13
C HIS A 69 0.55 0.24 -14.95
N ILE A 70 0.56 1.41 -15.59
CA ILE A 70 -0.53 2.38 -15.57
C ILE A 70 -1.07 2.52 -16.99
N ASP A 71 -2.38 2.40 -17.13
CA ASP A 71 -3.10 2.66 -18.38
C ASP A 71 -4.05 3.84 -18.20
N CYS A 72 -3.68 4.99 -18.76
CA CYS A 72 -4.49 6.21 -18.67
C CYS A 72 -5.74 6.17 -19.56
N ALA A 73 -5.78 5.34 -20.61
CA ALA A 73 -6.95 5.26 -21.48
C ALA A 73 -8.11 4.52 -20.79
N PHE A 74 -7.78 3.58 -19.90
CA PHE A 74 -8.76 2.81 -19.11
C PHE A 74 -8.79 3.18 -17.63
N LEU A 75 -8.02 4.19 -17.22
CA LEU A 75 -7.88 4.65 -15.83
C LEU A 75 -7.60 3.50 -14.85
N CYS A 76 -6.69 2.60 -15.21
CA CYS A 76 -6.40 1.41 -14.42
C CYS A 76 -4.91 1.23 -14.14
N ALA A 77 -4.62 0.41 -13.14
CA ALA A 77 -3.27 0.07 -12.73
C ALA A 77 -3.17 -1.42 -12.42
N MET A 78 -2.02 -2.03 -12.69
CA MET A 78 -1.78 -3.45 -12.44
C MET A 78 -0.30 -3.77 -12.26
N PRO A 79 0.08 -4.84 -11.55
CA PRO A 79 1.45 -5.29 -11.47
C PRO A 79 2.01 -5.61 -12.87
N ARG A 80 3.25 -5.21 -13.16
CA ARG A 80 3.88 -5.37 -14.49
C ARG A 80 3.95 -6.82 -14.97
N ASP A 81 4.07 -7.80 -14.07
CA ASP A 81 4.10 -9.23 -14.37
C ASP A 81 2.74 -9.79 -14.84
N LEU A 82 1.69 -9.00 -14.68
CA LEU A 82 0.31 -9.30 -15.09
C LEU A 82 -0.13 -8.48 -16.30
N TYR A 83 0.72 -7.58 -16.80
CA TYR A 83 0.43 -6.85 -18.04
C TYR A 83 0.22 -7.82 -19.21
N GLY A 84 -0.91 -7.67 -19.92
CA GLY A 84 -1.31 -8.56 -21.02
C GLY A 84 -1.92 -9.90 -20.58
N LYS A 85 -2.08 -10.14 -19.28
CA LYS A 85 -2.89 -11.24 -18.72
C LYS A 85 -4.22 -10.64 -18.25
N ASN A 86 -5.31 -11.39 -18.44
CA ASN A 86 -6.69 -10.90 -18.45
C ASN A 86 -6.96 -9.72 -17.47
N PRO A 87 -7.27 -8.50 -17.97
CA PRO A 87 -7.37 -7.29 -17.15
C PRO A 87 -8.53 -7.32 -16.14
N ASP A 88 -9.54 -8.17 -16.36
CA ASP A 88 -10.73 -8.32 -15.51
C ASP A 88 -10.41 -8.69 -14.05
N ASP A 89 -9.19 -9.19 -13.78
CA ASP A 89 -8.79 -9.68 -12.46
C ASP A 89 -8.20 -8.56 -11.55
N TRP A 90 -8.01 -7.33 -12.08
CA TRP A 90 -7.37 -6.20 -11.37
C TRP A 90 -8.15 -4.88 -11.39
N THR A 91 -9.33 -4.80 -12.01
CA THR A 91 -10.09 -3.56 -12.18
C THR A 91 -10.93 -3.10 -10.98
N GLU A 92 -10.65 -3.54 -9.75
CA GLU A 92 -11.30 -2.98 -8.56
C GLU A 92 -10.71 -1.60 -8.20
N GLY A 93 -11.18 -0.60 -8.94
CA GLY A 93 -11.09 0.84 -8.67
C GLY A 93 -12.28 1.61 -9.27
N SER A 94 -13.24 0.89 -9.86
CA SER A 94 -14.39 1.40 -10.61
C SER A 94 -15.55 1.88 -9.77
N ASP A 95 -15.53 1.66 -8.45
CA ASP A 95 -16.66 2.01 -7.56
C ASP A 95 -16.57 3.46 -7.05
N ILE A 96 -15.75 4.28 -7.70
CA ILE A 96 -15.50 5.67 -7.33
C ILE A 96 -16.31 6.55 -8.28
N ASP A 97 -17.37 7.14 -7.75
CA ASP A 97 -18.19 8.15 -8.43
C ASP A 97 -17.47 9.50 -8.41
N SER A 98 -16.39 9.59 -9.20
CA SER A 98 -15.62 10.83 -9.39
C SER A 98 -15.40 11.07 -10.88
N ASP A 99 -15.66 12.30 -11.32
CA ASP A 99 -15.35 12.75 -12.68
C ASP A 99 -13.89 13.24 -12.81
N ASP A 100 -13.10 13.24 -11.72
CA ASP A 100 -11.68 13.61 -11.75
C ASP A 100 -10.81 12.40 -12.13
N GLU A 101 -10.39 12.34 -13.40
CA GLU A 101 -9.50 11.31 -13.92
C GLU A 101 -8.18 11.18 -13.13
N CYS A 102 -7.66 12.28 -12.56
CA CYS A 102 -6.45 12.24 -11.75
C CYS A 102 -6.71 11.56 -10.41
N GLU A 103 -7.87 11.81 -9.79
CA GLU A 103 -8.31 11.10 -8.59
C GLU A 103 -8.49 9.61 -8.87
N LEU A 104 -9.22 9.27 -9.94
CA LEU A 104 -9.43 7.88 -10.35
C LEU A 104 -8.10 7.15 -10.55
N MET A 105 -7.14 7.80 -11.23
CA MET A 105 -5.82 7.22 -11.45
C MET A 105 -5.03 7.03 -10.15
N ARG A 106 -4.99 8.03 -9.26
CA ARG A 106 -4.34 7.90 -7.94
C ARG A 106 -4.92 6.71 -7.18
N ARG A 107 -6.26 6.59 -7.13
CA ARG A 107 -6.93 5.49 -6.42
C ARG A 107 -6.65 4.15 -7.09
N ALA A 108 -6.68 4.04 -8.41
CA ALA A 108 -6.33 2.80 -9.12
C ALA A 108 -4.91 2.30 -8.76
N ILE A 109 -3.93 3.20 -8.72
CA ILE A 109 -2.56 2.88 -8.30
C ILE A 109 -2.54 2.40 -6.85
N VAL A 110 -3.15 3.16 -5.93
CA VAL A 110 -3.12 2.85 -4.50
C VAL A 110 -3.83 1.53 -4.19
N HIS A 111 -4.97 1.25 -4.83
CA HIS A 111 -5.69 -0.02 -4.71
C HIS A 111 -4.85 -1.21 -5.18
N THR A 112 -4.20 -1.07 -6.33
CA THR A 112 -3.30 -2.08 -6.86
C THR A 112 -2.17 -2.40 -5.88
N VAL A 113 -1.53 -1.35 -5.37
CA VAL A 113 -0.40 -1.44 -4.44
C VAL A 113 -0.83 -2.01 -3.08
N ALA A 114 -1.97 -1.58 -2.55
CA ALA A 114 -2.55 -2.13 -1.33
C ALA A 114 -2.85 -3.62 -1.46
N ARG A 115 -3.30 -4.07 -2.64
CA ARG A 115 -3.55 -5.50 -2.87
C ARG A 115 -2.28 -6.34 -2.88
N ILE A 116 -1.17 -5.80 -3.39
CA ILE A 116 0.16 -6.41 -3.26
C ILE A 116 0.51 -6.56 -1.76
N GLY A 117 0.34 -5.48 -0.98
CA GLY A 117 0.61 -5.49 0.46
C GLY A 117 -0.27 -6.50 1.23
N LYS A 118 -1.55 -6.63 0.85
CA LYS A 118 -2.48 -7.62 1.39
C LYS A 118 -1.96 -9.05 1.17
N ARG A 119 -1.56 -9.37 -0.07
CA ARG A 119 -1.05 -10.70 -0.45
C ARG A 119 0.25 -11.03 0.28
N GLN A 120 1.20 -10.08 0.34
CA GLN A 120 2.45 -10.26 1.08
C GLN A 120 2.19 -10.52 2.57
N HIS A 121 1.21 -9.84 3.17
CA HIS A 121 0.86 -10.09 4.57
C HIS A 121 0.34 -11.51 4.82
N GLN A 122 -0.53 -12.00 3.94
CA GLN A 122 -1.11 -13.34 4.04
C GLN A 122 -0.04 -14.44 3.92
N ILE A 123 0.86 -14.31 2.94
CA ILE A 123 1.98 -15.26 2.73
C ILE A 123 2.90 -15.30 3.97
N ASN A 124 3.20 -14.13 4.56
CA ASN A 124 4.06 -14.06 5.75
C ASN A 124 3.37 -14.62 7.01
N GLY A 125 2.05 -14.49 7.12
CA GLY A 125 1.26 -15.07 8.21
C GLY A 125 1.15 -16.59 8.15
N GLU A 126 0.96 -17.14 6.95
CA GLU A 126 0.93 -18.60 6.72
C GLU A 126 2.30 -19.25 6.95
N SER A 127 3.38 -18.58 6.50
CA SER A 127 4.75 -19.06 6.73
C SER A 127 5.12 -19.11 8.22
N ALA A 128 4.63 -18.15 9.03
CA ALA A 128 4.87 -18.12 10.49
C ALA A 128 4.12 -19.23 11.27
N SER A 129 3.05 -19.80 10.69
CA SER A 129 2.25 -20.85 11.35
C SER A 129 2.80 -22.27 11.14
N THR A 130 3.83 -22.47 10.30
CA THR A 130 4.32 -23.81 9.92
C THR A 130 5.48 -24.34 10.76
N HIS A 131 5.67 -23.85 11.99
CA HIS A 131 6.65 -24.48 12.89
C HIS A 131 6.11 -25.83 13.41
N PRO A 132 6.71 -26.98 13.04
CA PRO A 132 6.26 -28.26 13.56
C PRO A 132 6.52 -28.31 15.08
N PRO A 133 5.65 -28.97 15.86
CA PRO A 133 5.85 -29.08 17.31
C PRO A 133 7.21 -29.75 17.58
N ARG A 134 8.03 -29.11 18.41
CA ARG A 134 9.30 -29.67 18.88
C ARG A 134 9.02 -31.05 19.46
N ARG A 135 9.57 -32.10 18.83
CA ARG A 135 9.53 -33.46 19.39
C ARG A 135 10.10 -33.42 20.81
N PRO A 136 9.43 -33.98 21.81
CA PRO A 136 10.02 -34.11 23.14
C PRO A 136 11.27 -34.96 23.04
N SER A 137 12.38 -34.43 23.54
CA SER A 137 13.67 -35.12 23.61
C SER A 137 13.49 -36.39 24.44
N SER A 138 13.56 -37.56 23.80
CA SER A 138 13.63 -38.84 24.49
C SER A 138 14.94 -38.89 25.28
N GLY A 139 14.84 -38.68 26.59
CA GLY A 139 15.96 -38.87 27.51
C GLY A 139 16.43 -40.32 27.44
N VAL A 140 17.71 -40.51 27.14
CA VAL A 140 18.39 -41.80 27.27
C VAL A 140 18.72 -41.98 28.76
N PRO A 141 18.30 -43.07 29.43
CA PRO A 141 18.66 -43.30 30.81
C PRO A 141 20.13 -43.78 30.91
N PRO A 142 20.85 -43.43 31.99
CA PRO A 142 22.23 -43.84 32.16
C PRO A 142 22.32 -45.33 32.55
N PHE A 143 23.31 -46.01 31.98
CA PHE A 143 23.83 -47.29 32.49
C PHE A 143 24.99 -47.01 33.45
#